data_AF-A0A5K1G4Z2-F1
#
_entry.id   AF-A0A5K1G4Z2-F1
#
_cell.length_a   1.000
_cell.length_b   1.000
_cell.length_c   1.000
_cell.angle_alpha   90.00
_cell.angle_beta   90.00
_cell.angle_gamma   90.00
#
_symmetry.space_group_name_H-M   'P 1'
#
loop_
_entity.id
_entity.type
_entity.pdbx_description
1 polymer ?
#
loop_
_entity_poly.entity_id
_entity_poly.type
_entity_poly.pdbx_seq_one_letter_code
_entity_poly.pdbx_strand_id
1 'polypeptide(L)' 'CEHVNPKEATRHIGIQLPIGRENDKKVLVEMLLTNDFCSKTEKGATSIISIVGKGGIGKMTLANM' A
#
# COMPACT_ATOMS: atom_id res chain seq x y z
N CYS A 1 -1.92 26.67 4.43
CA CYS A 1 -1.15 25.91 5.42
C CYS A 1 -1.13 24.46 4.98
N GLU A 2 -0.11 24.09 4.22
CA GLU A 2 0.14 22.71 3.80
C GLU A 2 0.41 21.89 5.06
N HIS A 3 -0.51 21.00 5.47
CA HIS A 3 -0.21 20.00 6.48
C HIS A 3 0.71 18.95 5.84
N VAL A 4 1.98 19.26 5.71
CA VAL A 4 2.99 18.27 5.29
C VAL A 4 3.22 17.37 6.49
N ASN A 5 2.70 16.14 6.43
CA ASN A 5 2.93 15.13 7.46
C ASN A 5 4.43 14.79 7.49
N PRO A 6 5.16 15.08 8.58
CA PRO A 6 6.62 14.87 8.65
C PRO A 6 7.03 13.38 8.62
N LYS A 7 6.08 12.45 8.54
CA LYS A 7 6.33 11.00 8.51
C LYS A 7 6.31 10.37 7.12
N GLU A 8 5.99 11.12 6.06
CA GLU A 8 6.10 10.59 4.70
C GLU A 8 7.56 10.60 4.27
N ALA A 9 8.33 9.67 4.83
CA ALA A 9 9.63 9.31 4.29
C ALA A 9 9.33 8.48 3.04
N THR A 10 9.28 9.13 1.87
CA THR A 10 9.37 8.45 0.58
C THR A 10 10.73 7.75 0.56
N ARG A 11 10.79 6.53 1.11
CA ARG A 11 12.03 5.78 1.22
C ARG A 11 12.32 5.31 -0.19
N HIS A 12 13.33 5.92 -0.82
CA HIS A 12 13.79 5.51 -2.13
C HIS A 12 14.05 3.99 -2.11
N ILE A 13 13.14 3.24 -2.74
CA ILE A 13 13.46 1.88 -3.16
C ILE A 13 14.57 2.06 -4.18
N GLY A 14 15.68 1.34 -4.01
CA GLY A 14 16.79 1.41 -4.95
C GLY A 14 16.33 1.16 -6.38
N ILE A 15 17.22 1.44 -7.35
CA ILE A 15 16.93 1.34 -8.79
C ILE A 15 16.42 -0.07 -9.21
N GLN A 16 16.66 -1.11 -8.39
CA GLN A 16 16.07 -2.43 -8.55
C GLN A 16 14.72 -2.54 -7.83
N LEU A 17 13.69 -2.81 -8.64
CA LEU A 17 12.37 -3.18 -8.13
C LEU A 17 12.44 -4.54 -7.40
N PRO A 18 11.68 -4.71 -6.31
CA PRO A 18 11.55 -6.00 -5.63
C PRO A 18 11.02 -7.08 -6.59
N ILE A 19 11.71 -8.22 -6.63
CA ILE A 19 11.41 -9.35 -7.51
C ILE A 19 10.51 -10.35 -6.79
N GLY A 20 9.60 -11.01 -7.52
CA GLY A 20 8.81 -12.13 -7.00
C GLY A 20 7.58 -11.70 -6.20
N ARG A 21 7.13 -10.45 -6.39
CA ARG A 21 5.98 -9.82 -5.73
C ARG A 21 4.93 -9.30 -6.71
N GLU A 22 5.05 -9.66 -7.98
CA GLU A 22 4.23 -9.16 -9.07
C GLU A 22 2.75 -9.54 -8.86
N ASN A 23 2.49 -10.76 -8.37
CA ASN A 23 1.13 -11.20 -8.05
C ASN A 23 0.56 -10.47 -6.83
N ASP A 24 1.35 -10.32 -5.76
CA ASP A 24 0.92 -9.59 -4.57
C ASP A 24 0.58 -8.13 -4.91
N LYS A 25 1.39 -7.50 -5.76
CA LYS A 25 1.14 -6.14 -6.29
C LYS A 25 -0.17 -6.10 -7.08
N LYS A 26 -0.39 -7.06 -7.97
CA LYS A 26 -1.62 -7.13 -8.77
C LYS A 26 -2.86 -7.22 -7.88
N VAL A 27 -2.86 -8.13 -6.90
CA VAL A 27 -3.99 -8.30 -5.96
C VAL A 27 -4.22 -7.04 -5.14
N LEU A 28 -3.17 -6.39 -4.64
CA LEU A 28 -3.31 -5.12 -3.90
C LEU A 28 -3.93 -4.01 -4.76
N VAL A 29 -3.49 -3.87 -6.02
CA VAL A 29 -4.06 -2.90 -6.96
C VAL A 29 -5.53 -3.21 -7.25
N GLU A 30 -5.88 -4.48 -7.48
CA GLU A 30 -7.27 -4.90 -7.69
C GLU A 30 -8.13 -4.59 -6.46
N MET A 31 -7.65 -4.88 -5.25
CA MET A 31 -8.33 -4.53 -4.00
C MET A 31 -8.55 -3.02 -3.90
N LEU A 32 -7.52 -2.20 -4.13
CA LEU A 32 -7.63 -0.74 -4.07
C LEU A 32 -8.58 -0.14 -5.12
N LEU A 33 -8.67 -0.76 -6.30
CA LEU A 33 -9.56 -0.32 -7.38
C LEU A 33 -10.99 -0.87 -7.25
N THR A 34 -11.20 -1.89 -6.41
CA THR A 34 -12.52 -2.49 -6.23
C THR A 34 -13.44 -1.51 -5.51
N ASN A 35 -14.62 -1.28 -6.10
CA ASN A 35 -15.55 -0.26 -5.64
C ASN A 35 -16.09 -0.54 -4.22
N ASP A 36 -15.93 -1.75 -3.68
CA ASP A 36 -16.27 -2.10 -2.30
C ASP A 36 -15.45 -1.32 -1.26
N PHE A 37 -14.24 -0.86 -1.60
CA PHE A 37 -13.45 0.04 -0.74
C PHE A 37 -13.79 1.52 -0.92
N CYS A 38 -14.49 1.87 -2.01
CA CYS A 38 -14.85 3.24 -2.36
C CYS A 38 -16.36 3.52 -2.12
N SER A 39 -17.16 2.49 -1.85
CA SER A 39 -18.61 2.61 -1.90
C SER A 39 -19.26 2.74 -0.51
N LYS A 40 -19.75 3.95 -0.28
CA LYS A 40 -21.07 4.26 0.32
C LYS A 40 -21.24 3.85 1.79
N THR A 41 -20.93 4.77 2.71
CA THR A 41 -21.93 5.47 3.57
C THR A 41 -21.24 6.19 4.74
N GLU A 42 -20.40 7.18 4.45
CA GLU A 42 -20.10 8.34 5.30
C GLU A 42 -18.93 9.07 4.66
N LYS A 43 -19.01 10.40 4.55
CA LYS A 43 -17.89 11.21 4.08
C LYS A 43 -16.76 11.05 5.13
N GLY A 44 -15.83 10.11 4.90
CA GLY A 44 -14.68 9.89 5.80
C GLY A 44 -14.32 8.44 6.13
N ALA A 45 -15.03 7.43 5.62
CA ALA A 45 -14.64 6.04 5.84
C ALA A 45 -13.24 5.76 5.23
N THR A 46 -12.30 5.29 6.06
CA THR A 46 -10.95 4.92 5.62
C THR A 46 -10.90 3.41 5.41
N SER A 47 -10.54 3.02 4.20
CA SER A 47 -10.34 1.63 3.80
C SER A 47 -8.94 1.15 4.19
N ILE A 48 -8.85 0.06 4.95
CA ILE A 48 -7.59 -0.50 5.45
C ILE A 48 -7.34 -1.87 4.80
N ILE A 49 -6.14 -2.04 4.22
CA ILE A 49 -5.65 -3.33 3.72
C ILE A 49 -4.49 -3.80 4.59
N SER A 50 -4.61 -5.00 5.16
CA SER A 50 -3.57 -5.58 6.02
C SER A 50 -2.65 -6.51 5.22
N ILE A 51 -1.33 -6.28 5.28
CA ILE A 51 -0.32 -7.16 4.69
C ILE A 51 0.34 -7.98 5.81
N VAL A 52 0.12 -9.30 5.80
CA VAL A 52 0.60 -10.23 6.83
C VAL A 52 1.64 -11.22 6.31
N GLY A 53 2.43 -11.81 7.21
CA GLY A 53 3.44 -12.83 6.86
C GLY A 53 4.66 -12.81 7.77
N LYS A 54 5.58 -13.76 7.57
CA LYS A 54 6.80 -13.93 8.38
C LYS A 54 7.72 -12.69 8.36
N GLY A 55 8.59 -12.57 9.36
CA GLY A 55 9.64 -11.53 9.41
C GLY A 55 10.62 -11.64 8.24
N GLY A 56 11.19 -10.51 7.80
CA GLY A 56 12.21 -10.46 6.73
C GLY A 56 11.68 -10.64 5.30
N ILE A 57 10.39 -10.92 5.11
CA ILE A 57 9.81 -11.30 3.81
C ILE A 57 9.61 -10.12 2.83
N GLY A 58 9.81 -8.88 3.28
CA GLY A 58 9.68 -7.68 2.45
C GLY A 58 8.30 -7.02 2.39
N LYS A 59 7.41 -7.23 3.36
CA LYS A 59 6.05 -6.61 3.38
C LYS A 59 6.08 -5.08 3.32
N MET A 60 6.97 -4.46 4.10
CA MET A 60 7.14 -3.00 4.06
C MET A 60 7.67 -2.54 2.71
N THR A 61 8.50 -3.35 2.05
CA THR A 61 8.96 -3.06 0.70
C THR A 61 7.79 -3.10 -0.27
N LEU A 62 6.95 -4.14 -0.21
CA LEU A 62 5.73 -4.26 -1.03
C LEU A 62 4.78 -3.07 -0.86
N ALA A 63 4.60 -2.56 0.36
CA ALA A 63 3.75 -1.40 0.62
C ALA A 63 4.28 -0.08 0.04
N ASN A 64 5.57 -0.02 -0.33
CA ASN A 64 6.22 1.18 -0.87
C ASN A 64 6.58 1.05 -2.38
N MET A 65 6.14 -0.03 -3.05
CA MET A 65 6.40 -0.35 -4.48
C MET A 65 5.50 0.38 -5.48
#